data_AF-A0A8T4FMQ7-F1
#
_entry.id   AF-A0A8T4FMQ7-F1
#
_cell.length_a   1.000
_cell.length_b   1.000
_cell.length_c   1.000
_cell.angle_alpha   90.00
_cell.angle_beta   90.00
_cell.angle_gamma   90.00
#
_symmetry.space_group_name_H-M   'P 1'
#
loop_
_entity.id
_entity.type
_entity.pdbx_description
1 polymer ?
#
loop_
_entity_poly.entity_id
_entity_poly.type
_entity_poly.pdbx_seq_one_letter_code
_entity_poly.pdbx_strand_id
1 'polypeptide(L)'
;MEGKYAQRILLVLLDGGEQKKTTLMRNVSKSSSMQVRMDVLEESGLISVRSDNFDHNTKWVGLTDKGRKVAILLKQVSDIMQE
;
A
#
# COMPACT_ATOMS: atom_id res chain seq x y z
N MET A 1 15.55 -5.47 6.36
CA MET A 1 14.09 -5.81 6.37
C MET A 1 13.25 -4.63 5.85
N GLU A 2 13.47 -4.19 4.61
CA GLU A 2 12.71 -3.09 4.01
C GLU A 2 11.53 -3.57 3.17
N GLY A 3 11.67 -4.70 2.47
CA GLY A 3 10.63 -5.26 1.60
C GLY A 3 9.35 -5.72 2.31
N LYS A 4 9.44 -6.15 3.59
CA LYS A 4 8.29 -6.69 4.34
C LYS A 4 7.14 -5.68 4.49
N TYR A 5 7.46 -4.40 4.63
CA TYR A 5 6.44 -3.36 4.80
C TYR A 5 5.80 -2.95 3.46
N ALA A 6 6.58 -2.90 2.39
CA ALA A 6 6.06 -2.66 1.05
C ALA A 6 5.09 -3.77 0.63
N GLN A 7 5.47 -5.04 0.84
CA GLN A 7 4.59 -6.19 0.64
C GLN A 7 3.30 -6.07 1.45
N ARG A 8 3.40 -5.73 2.74
CA ARG A 8 2.23 -5.60 3.62
C ARG A 8 1.29 -4.48 3.17
N ILE A 9 1.79 -3.35 2.69
CA ILE A 9 0.96 -2.27 2.12
C ILE A 9 0.16 -2.81 0.91
N LEU A 10 0.83 -3.49 -0.02
CA LEU A 10 0.19 -4.01 -1.22
C LEU A 10 -0.89 -5.04 -0.90
N LEU A 11 -0.64 -5.94 0.06
CA LEU A 11 -1.62 -6.94 0.49
C LEU A 11 -2.83 -6.30 1.20
N VAL A 12 -2.59 -5.32 2.08
CA VAL A 12 -3.68 -4.60 2.77
C VAL A 12 -4.57 -3.87 1.77
N LEU A 13 -3.99 -3.21 0.75
CA LEU A 13 -4.76 -2.54 -0.29
C LEU A 13 -5.43 -3.51 -1.27
N LEU A 14 -4.89 -4.72 -1.45
CA LEU A 14 -5.51 -5.76 -2.27
C LEU A 14 -6.80 -6.27 -1.64
N ASP A 15 -6.79 -6.55 -0.33
CA ASP A 15 -7.96 -7.05 0.38
C ASP A 15 -8.96 -5.93 0.76
N GLY A 16 -8.45 -4.75 1.14
CA GLY A 16 -9.26 -3.65 1.67
C GLY A 16 -9.64 -2.56 0.67
N GLY A 17 -9.09 -2.59 -0.55
CA GLY A 17 -9.28 -1.54 -1.55
C GLY A 17 -8.59 -0.22 -1.18
N GLU A 18 -9.13 0.90 -1.70
CA GLU A 18 -8.60 2.24 -1.44
C GLU A 18 -8.79 2.63 0.04
N GLN A 19 -7.73 3.14 0.68
CA GLN A 19 -7.77 3.55 2.09
C GLN A 19 -7.18 4.94 2.31
N LYS A 20 -7.68 5.64 3.34
CA LYS A 20 -7.06 6.90 3.79
C LYS A 20 -5.60 6.64 4.17
N LYS A 21 -4.66 7.48 3.70
CA LYS A 21 -3.21 7.37 3.96
C LYS A 21 -2.92 7.23 5.46
N THR A 22 -3.63 8.00 6.29
CA THR A 22 -3.51 7.94 7.75
C THR A 22 -3.95 6.60 8.35
N THR A 23 -4.99 5.98 7.80
CA THR A 23 -5.49 4.66 8.22
C THR A 23 -4.52 3.57 7.78
N LEU A 24 -4.04 3.63 6.55
CA LEU A 24 -3.05 2.70 6.01
C LEU A 24 -1.74 2.72 6.83
N MET A 25 -1.25 3.92 7.20
CA MET A 25 -0.09 4.05 8.08
C MET A 25 -0.33 3.40 9.45
N ARG A 26 -1.49 3.62 10.07
CA ARG A 26 -1.83 2.98 11.36
C ARG A 26 -1.86 1.45 11.27
N ASN A 27 -2.37 0.89 10.18
CA ASN A 27 -2.53 -0.56 9.99
C ASN A 27 -1.20 -1.29 9.72
N VAL A 28 -0.20 -0.59 9.17
CA VAL A 28 1.07 -1.22 8.79
C VAL A 28 2.21 -0.87 9.74
N SER A 29 2.40 0.42 10.10
CA SER A 29 3.42 0.86 11.07
C SER A 29 3.34 2.36 11.36
N LYS A 30 3.57 2.77 12.62
CA LYS A 30 3.70 4.19 13.03
C LYS A 30 5.05 4.82 12.71
N SER A 31 5.95 4.13 12.02
CA SER A 31 7.31 4.63 11.74
C SER A 31 7.33 5.80 10.74
N SER A 32 8.20 6.79 10.96
CA SER A 32 8.45 7.89 10.02
C SER A 32 8.96 7.41 8.65
N SER A 33 9.67 6.28 8.61
CA SER A 33 10.14 5.63 7.36
C SER A 33 9.01 5.08 6.48
N MET A 34 7.76 5.07 6.98
CA MET A 34 6.59 4.63 6.23
C MET A 34 6.21 5.60 5.11
N GLN A 35 6.43 6.90 5.31
CA GLN A 35 6.16 7.92 4.29
C GLN A 35 7.04 7.68 3.06
N VAL A 36 8.36 7.61 3.26
CA VAL A 36 9.35 7.36 2.20
C VAL A 36 9.02 6.10 1.40
N ARG A 37 8.55 5.04 2.08
CA ARG A 37 8.17 3.78 1.41
C ARG A 37 6.94 3.92 0.54
N MET A 38 5.93 4.68 0.99
CA MET A 38 4.77 4.96 0.14
C MET A 38 5.18 5.80 -1.07
N ASP A 39 6.07 6.78 -0.88
CA ASP A 39 6.55 7.61 -1.96
C ASP A 39 7.30 6.75 -3.00
N VAL A 40 8.14 5.78 -2.58
CA VAL A 40 8.78 4.81 -3.49
C VAL A 40 7.77 3.89 -4.19
N LEU A 41 6.71 3.45 -3.50
CA LEU A 41 5.65 2.63 -4.11
C LEU A 41 4.83 3.44 -5.15
N GLU A 42 4.65 4.74 -4.90
CA GLU A 42 3.98 5.66 -5.81
C GLU A 42 4.86 5.94 -7.02
N GLU A 43 6.14 6.28 -6.83
CA GLU A 43 7.13 6.49 -7.89
C GLU A 43 7.31 5.24 -8.77
N SER A 44 7.26 4.04 -8.19
CA SER A 44 7.31 2.78 -8.94
C SER A 44 5.99 2.42 -9.65
N GLY A 45 4.96 3.23 -9.47
CA GLY A 45 3.64 3.08 -10.09
C GLY A 45 2.84 1.90 -9.55
N LEU A 46 3.12 1.44 -8.33
CA LEU A 46 2.40 0.34 -7.69
C LEU A 46 1.17 0.84 -6.90
N ILE A 47 1.23 2.06 -6.38
CA ILE A 47 0.09 2.71 -5.74
C ILE A 47 -0.18 4.05 -6.39
N SER A 48 -1.41 4.55 -6.23
CA SER A 48 -1.79 5.91 -6.55
C SER A 48 -2.24 6.63 -5.27
N VAL A 49 -1.92 7.92 -5.18
CA VAL A 49 -2.40 8.78 -4.09
C VAL A 49 -3.30 9.87 -4.66
N ARG A 50 -4.58 9.86 -4.31
CA ARG A 50 -5.51 10.94 -4.64
C ARG A 50 -5.69 11.85 -3.44
N SER A 51 -5.60 13.17 -3.64
CA SER A 51 -5.98 14.14 -2.61
C SER A 51 -7.42 14.57 -2.80
N ASP A 52 -8.22 14.48 -1.75
CA ASP A 52 -9.58 15.00 -1.72
C ASP A 52 -9.59 16.37 -1.03
N ASN A 53 -9.68 17.42 -1.85
CA ASN A 53 -9.64 18.80 -1.36
C ASN A 53 -10.96 19.23 -0.69
N PHE A 54 -12.04 18.45 -0.82
CA PHE A 54 -13.32 18.72 -0.17
C PHE A 54 -13.40 18.09 1.23
N ASP A 55 -12.77 16.93 1.45
CA ASP A 55 -12.63 16.30 2.77
C ASP A 55 -11.27 16.61 3.42
N HIS A 56 -11.07 17.85 3.88
CA HIS A 56 -9.90 18.25 4.69
C HIS A 56 -8.52 17.92 4.06
N ASN A 57 -8.39 17.93 2.73
CA ASN A 57 -7.18 17.48 2.02
C ASN A 57 -6.80 16.03 2.35
N THR A 58 -7.80 15.17 2.57
CA THR A 58 -7.58 13.75 2.87
C THR A 58 -6.92 13.07 1.69
N LYS A 59 -5.79 12.39 1.94
CA LYS A 59 -5.12 11.57 0.94
C LYS A 59 -5.65 10.15 0.99
N TRP A 60 -6.14 9.67 -0.15
CA TRP A 60 -6.57 8.30 -0.39
C TRP A 60 -5.51 7.57 -1.17
N VAL A 61 -5.28 6.30 -0.83
CA VAL A 61 -4.23 5.46 -1.40
C VAL A 61 -4.87 4.19 -1.93
N GLY A 62 -4.62 3.88 -3.19
CA GLY A 62 -5.13 2.68 -3.86
C GLY A 62 -4.04 1.97 -4.66
N LEU A 63 -4.31 0.73 -5.05
CA LEU A 63 -3.46 0.01 -6.01
C LEU A 63 -3.72 0.52 -7.43
N THR A 64 -2.66 0.69 -8.20
CA THR A 64 -2.77 0.79 -9.66
C THR A 64 -3.03 -0.61 -10.26
N ASP A 65 -3.31 -0.70 -11.55
CA ASP A 65 -3.42 -1.99 -12.24
C ASP A 65 -2.12 -2.81 -12.13
N LYS A 66 -0.96 -2.14 -12.23
CA LYS A 66 0.35 -2.74 -12.03
C LYS A 66 0.50 -3.23 -10.59
N GLY A 67 0.16 -2.39 -9.61
CA GLY A 67 0.18 -2.72 -8.20
C GLY A 67 -0.68 -3.92 -7.85
N ARG A 68 -1.89 -3.99 -8.41
CA ARG A 68 -2.82 -5.10 -8.20
C ARG A 68 -2.25 -6.42 -8.69
N LYS A 69 -1.67 -6.45 -9.89
CA LYS A 69 -1.01 -7.66 -10.42
C LYS A 69 0.14 -8.13 -9.51
N VAL A 70 0.98 -7.19 -9.07
CA VAL A 70 2.10 -7.50 -8.15
C VAL A 70 1.57 -8.01 -6.80
N ALA A 71 0.55 -7.37 -6.23
CA ALA A 71 -0.05 -7.78 -4.97
C ALA A 71 -0.65 -9.20 -5.03
N ILE A 72 -1.28 -9.57 -6.15
CA ILE A 72 -1.82 -10.93 -6.37
C ILE A 72 -0.68 -11.95 -6.37
N LEU A 73 0.40 -11.71 -7.11
CA LEU A 73 1.56 -12.61 -7.13
C LEU A 73 2.19 -12.74 -5.74
N LEU A 74 2.30 -11.63 -5.00
CA LEU A 74 2.81 -11.65 -3.61
C LEU A 74 1.91 -12.46 -2.68
N LYS A 75 0.59 -12.41 -2.85
CA LYS A 75 -0.37 -13.21 -2.08
C LYS A 75 -0.18 -14.69 -2.37
N GLN A 76 -0.12 -15.07 -3.65
CA GLN A 76 0.14 -16.45 -4.06
C GLN A 76 1.44 -17.00 -3.48
N VAL A 77 2.55 -16.23 -3.57
CA VAL A 77 3.82 -16.65 -2.97
C VAL A 77 3.72 -16.76 -1.45
N SER A 78 3.00 -15.85 -0.79
CA SER A 78 2.78 -15.90 0.65
C SER A 78 1.99 -17.14 1.07
N ASP A 79 0.96 -17.52 0.31
CA ASP A 79 0.14 -18.69 0.59
C ASP A 79 0.97 -19.98 0.47
N ILE A 80 1.79 -20.09 -0.58
CA ILE A 80 2.70 -21.24 -0.79
C ILE A 80 3.74 -21.37 0.33
N MET A 81 4.27 -20.25 0.83
CA MET A 81 5.28 -20.27 1.90
C MET A 81 4.69 -20.54 3.30
N GLN A 82 3.36 -20.53 3.44
CA GLN A 82 2.67 -20.83 4.70
C GLN A 82 2.11 -22.26 4.75
N GLU A 83 2.18 -23.01 3.65
CA GLU A 83 2.09 -24.49 3.63
C GLU A 83 3.43 -25.12 4.06
#